data_AF-A0A3B9AA43-F1
#
_entry.id   AF-A0A3B9AA43-F1
#
_cell.length_a   1.000
_cell.length_b   1.000
_cell.length_c   1.000
_cell.angle_alpha   90.00
_cell.angle_beta   90.00
_cell.angle_gamma   90.00
#
_symmetry.space_group_name_H-M   'P 1'
#
loop_
_entity.id
_entity.type
_entity.pdbx_description
1 polymer ?
#
loop_
_entity_poly.entity_id
_entity_poly.type
_entity_poly.pdbx_seq_one_letter_code
_entity_poly.pdbx_strand_id
1 'polypeptide(L)' 'MAKIAFIGGGNMASSLIGGLLKQGFSAADLIASDPLQQNRERLAGE' A
#
# COMPACT_ATOMS: atom_id res chain seq x y z
N MET A 1 -5.73 -8.08 -14.58
CA MET A 1 -5.31 -8.20 -13.17
C MET A 1 -6.23 -7.38 -12.30
N ALA A 2 -6.50 -7.82 -11.07
CA ALA A 2 -7.37 -7.11 -10.14
C ALA A 2 -6.56 -6.06 -9.37
N LYS A 3 -7.05 -4.82 -9.33
CA LYS A 3 -6.47 -3.76 -8.52
C LYS A 3 -6.93 -3.89 -7.08
N ILE A 4 -6.04 -3.69 -6.11
CA ILE A 4 -6.34 -3.71 -4.68
C ILE A 4 -6.21 -2.30 -4.14
N ALA A 5 -7.28 -1.78 -3.54
CA ALA A 5 -7.32 -0.46 -2.94
C ALA A 5 -7.39 -0.55 -1.42
N PHE A 6 -6.46 0.13 -0.74
CA PHE A 6 -6.43 0.29 0.71
C PHE A 6 -6.94 1.69 1.08
N ILE A 7 -7.99 1.74 1.90
CA ILE A 7 -8.49 2.99 2.48
C ILE A 7 -7.90 3.12 3.88
N GLY A 8 -6.89 3.99 3.99
CA GLY A 8 -6.00 4.12 5.13
C GLY A 8 -4.60 3.56 4.80
N GLY A 9 -3.57 4.28 5.24
CA GLY A 9 -2.15 4.00 5.02
C GLY A 9 -1.34 3.84 6.30
N GLY A 10 -2.01 3.40 7.38
CA GLY A 10 -1.38 3.11 8.67
C GLY A 10 -0.56 1.81 8.68
N ASN A 11 -0.22 1.32 9.87
CA ASN A 11 0.68 0.17 10.05
C ASN A 11 0.16 -1.12 9.41
N MET A 12 -1.15 -1.39 9.50
CA MET A 12 -1.75 -2.57 8.88
C MET A 12 -1.68 -2.53 7.35
N ALA A 13 -1.99 -1.39 6.73
CA ALA A 13 -1.92 -1.24 5.28
C ALA A 13 -0.50 -1.47 4.77
N SER A 14 0.50 -0.86 5.41
CA SER A 14 1.92 -1.06 5.07
C SER A 14 2.38 -2.51 5.25
N SER A 15 1.97 -3.19 6.34
CA SER A 15 2.30 -4.61 6.55
C SER A 15 1.70 -5.52 5.48
N LEU A 16 0.45 -5.26 5.08
CA LEU A 16 -0.24 -6.02 4.02
C LEU A 16 0.36 -5.73 2.64
N ILE A 17 0.60 -4.46 2.31
CA ILE A 17 1.22 -4.03 1.05
C ILE A 17 2.62 -4.65 0.91
N GLY A 18 3.46 -4.54 1.93
CA GLY A 18 4.79 -5.17 1.92
C GLY A 18 4.73 -6.70 1.80
N GLY A 19 3.72 -7.34 2.38
CA GLY A 19 3.48 -8.78 2.18
C GLY A 19 3.10 -9.14 0.74
N LEU A 20 2.21 -8.37 0.12
CA LEU A 20 1.76 -8.57 -1.28
C LEU A 20 2.91 -8.32 -2.27
N LEU A 21 3.70 -7.28 -2.06
CA LEU A 21 4.89 -7.00 -2.87
C LEU A 21 5.87 -8.18 -2.82
N LYS A 22 6.14 -8.73 -1.62
CA LYS A 22 6.98 -9.93 -1.45
C LYS A 22 6.41 -11.18 -2.12
N GLN A 23 5.09 -11.27 -2.26
CA GLN A 23 4.41 -12.36 -2.99
C GLN A 23 4.41 -12.17 -4.51
N GLY A 24 4.93 -11.05 -5.02
CA GLY A 24 5.05 -10.77 -6.45
C GLY A 24 3.90 -9.97 -7.04
N PHE A 25 3.04 -9.36 -6.22
CA PHE A 25 2.09 -8.37 -6.72
C PHE A 25 2.83 -7.14 -7.25
N SER A 26 2.36 -6.63 -8.38
CA SER A 26 2.87 -5.37 -8.94
C SER A 26 2.45 -4.20 -8.07
N ALA A 27 3.39 -3.32 -7.72
CA ALA A 27 3.08 -2.06 -7.03
C ALA A 27 2.07 -1.20 -7.82
N ALA A 28 2.04 -1.30 -9.15
CA ALA A 28 1.08 -0.58 -10.00
C ALA A 28 -0.37 -1.06 -9.83
N ASP A 29 -0.58 -2.25 -9.27
CA ASP A 29 -1.90 -2.81 -8.97
C ASP A 29 -2.35 -2.56 -7.52
N LEU A 30 -1.48 -2.01 -6.68
CA LEU A 30 -1.75 -1.65 -5.28
C LEU A 30 -1.93 -0.15 -5.16
N ILE A 31 -3.09 0.27 -4.63
CA ILE A 31 -3.42 1.69 -4.46
C ILE A 31 -3.73 1.91 -2.98
N ALA A 32 -3.20 2.98 -2.38
CA ALA A 32 -3.53 3.35 -1.01
C ALA A 32 -3.86 4.83 -0.91
N SER A 33 -4.94 5.15 -0.19
CA SER A 33 -5.33 6.52 0.12
C SER A 33 -5.31 6.74 1.62
N ASP A 34 -4.71 7.83 2.09
CA ASP A 34 -4.72 8.23 3.50
C ASP A 34 -4.80 9.76 3.57
N PRO A 35 -5.58 10.38 4.46
CA PRO A 35 -5.60 11.83 4.62
C PRO A 35 -4.26 12.40 5.07
N LEU A 36 -3.48 11.67 5.87
CA LEU A 36 -2.19 12.09 6.40
C LEU A 36 -1.10 11.88 5.36
N GLN A 37 -0.41 12.97 5.00
CA GLN A 37 0.68 12.94 4.01
C GLN A 37 1.80 11.98 4.40
N GLN A 38 2.21 11.98 5.68
CA GLN A 38 3.26 11.12 6.19
C GLN A 38 2.98 9.62 5.95
N ASN A 39 1.72 9.20 6.07
CA ASN A 39 1.33 7.81 5.81
C ASN A 39 1.47 7.45 4.32
N ARG A 40 1.10 8.37 3.43
CA ARG A 40 1.27 8.19 1.98
C ARG A 40 2.73 8.11 1.58
N GLU A 41 3.58 8.98 2.15
CA GLU A 41 5.02 8.99 1.88
C GLU A 41 5.71 7.71 2.37
N ARG A 42 5.34 7.25 3.56
CA ARG A 42 5.83 5.97 4.10
C ARG A 42 5.48 4.81 3.18
N LEU A 43 4.24 4.75 2.69
CA LEU A 43 3.78 3.72 1.76
C LEU A 43 4.46 3.79 0.38
N ALA A 44 4.80 4.99 -0.08
CA ALA A 44 5.52 5.16 -1.35
C ALA A 44 6.98 4.64 -1.27
N GLY A 45 7.50 4.38 -0.07
CA GLY A 45 8.81 3.78 0.18
C GLY A 45 8.80 2.28 0.51
N GLU A 46 7.63 1.63 0.55
CA GLU A 46 7.49 0.17 0.67
C GLU A 46 7.82 -0.54 -0.65
#